data_AF-A0A937ZR74-F1
#
_entry.id   AF-A0A937ZR74-F1
#
_cell.length_a   1.000
_cell.length_b   1.000
_cell.length_c   1.000
_cell.angle_alpha   90.00
_cell.angle_beta   90.00
_cell.angle_gamma   90.00
#
_symmetry.space_group_name_H-M   'P 1'
#
loop_
_entity.id
_entity.type
_entity.pdbx_description
1 polymer ?
#
loop_
_entity_poly.entity_id
_entity_poly.type
_entity_poly.pdbx_seq_one_letter_code
_entity_poly.pdbx_strand_id
1 'polypeptide(L)'
;MSTIDADAIERALLAEIAAAADPDALEAVRVAALGRRGSLTEQMKGLGALDPEARRQAGQALNRVKDAVSAAIEARKTELEGVA
;
A
#
# COMPACT_ATOMS: atom_id res chain seq x y z
N MET A 1 -10.70 16.06 12.77
CA MET A 1 -9.42 15.34 12.73
C MET A 1 -9.72 13.87 12.52
N SER A 2 -9.83 13.45 11.27
CA SER A 2 -9.85 12.04 10.87
C SER A 2 -9.15 11.98 9.53
N THR A 3 -7.83 12.02 9.61
CA THR A 3 -6.93 12.00 8.48
C THR A 3 -6.69 10.54 8.11
N ILE A 4 -7.35 10.08 7.05
CA ILE A 4 -6.78 8.98 6.27
C ILE A 4 -5.55 9.57 5.59
N ASP A 5 -4.42 9.57 6.30
CA ASP A 5 -3.14 10.07 5.80
C ASP A 5 -2.54 9.04 4.84
N ALA A 6 -3.12 8.98 3.64
CA ALA A 6 -2.68 8.09 2.57
C ALA A 6 -1.16 8.21 2.35
N ASP A 7 -0.62 9.42 2.41
CA ASP A 7 0.82 9.70 2.31
C ASP A 7 1.64 9.05 3.43
N ALA A 8 1.12 8.98 4.67
CA ALA A 8 1.82 8.34 5.78
C ALA A 8 1.88 6.83 5.61
N ILE A 9 0.80 6.22 5.13
CA ILE A 9 0.73 4.80 4.81
C ILE A 9 1.67 4.46 3.66
N GLU A 10 1.66 5.28 2.60
CA GLU A 10 2.58 5.13 1.47
C GLU A 10 4.03 5.11 1.96
N ARG A 11 4.44 6.11 2.74
CA ARG A 11 5.82 6.20 3.26
C ARG A 11 6.19 5.01 4.14
N ALA A 12 5.30 4.56 5.01
CA ALA A 12 5.53 3.40 5.86
C ALA A 12 5.74 2.13 5.02
N LEU A 13 4.87 1.90 4.03
CA LEU A 13 4.96 0.76 3.14
C LEU A 13 6.22 0.81 2.26
N LEU A 14 6.56 1.96 1.71
CA LEU A 14 7.81 2.15 0.95
C LEU A 14 9.04 1.85 1.79
N ALA A 15 9.04 2.26 3.06
CA ALA A 15 10.13 1.94 3.98
C ALA A 15 10.23 0.43 4.27
N GLU A 16 9.08 -0.24 4.47
CA GLU A 16 9.06 -1.70 4.65
C GLU A 16 9.50 -2.46 3.39
N ILE A 17 9.08 -2.02 2.20
CA ILE A 17 9.52 -2.56 0.92
C ILE A 17 11.04 -2.41 0.76
N ALA A 18 11.58 -1.22 1.06
CA ALA A 18 13.02 -0.97 1.00
C ALA A 18 13.80 -1.81 2.03
N ALA A 19 13.21 -2.07 3.19
CA ALA A 19 13.79 -2.92 4.23
C ALA A 19 13.68 -4.42 3.92
N ALA A 20 12.88 -4.83 2.94
CA ALA A 20 12.78 -6.22 2.54
C ALA A 20 14.12 -6.74 1.98
N ALA A 21 14.67 -7.75 2.66
CA ALA A 21 15.95 -8.36 2.33
C ALA A 21 15.82 -9.53 1.34
N ASP A 22 14.62 -10.11 1.24
CA ASP A 22 14.34 -11.28 0.42
C ASP A 22 12.91 -11.21 -0.16
N PRO A 23 12.60 -12.03 -1.20
CA PRO A 23 11.29 -12.03 -1.84
C PRO A 23 10.14 -12.40 -0.88
N ASP A 24 10.41 -13.23 0.14
CA ASP A 24 9.40 -13.66 1.12
C ASP A 24 9.01 -12.51 2.07
N ALA A 25 9.99 -11.72 2.52
CA ALA A 25 9.79 -10.52 3.32
C ALA A 25 9.03 -9.46 2.51
N LEU A 26 9.38 -9.29 1.24
CA LEU A 26 8.67 -8.37 0.35
C LEU A 26 7.21 -8.79 0.15
N GLU A 27 6.95 -10.09 -0.02
CA GLU A 27 5.60 -10.63 -0.14
C GLU A 27 4.80 -10.44 1.17
N ALA A 28 5.45 -10.59 2.33
CA ALA A 28 4.83 -10.32 3.62
C ALA A 28 4.35 -8.86 3.73
N VAL A 29 5.19 -7.90 3.31
CA VAL A 29 4.83 -6.47 3.24
C VAL A 29 3.69 -6.25 2.25
N ARG A 30 3.73 -6.89 1.06
CA ARG A 30 2.63 -6.82 0.08
C ARG A 30 1.32 -7.29 0.67
N VAL A 31 1.30 -8.42 1.39
CA VAL A 31 0.11 -8.96 2.03
C VAL A 31 -0.35 -8.10 3.20
N ALA A 32 0.56 -7.53 3.99
CA ALA A 32 0.23 -6.59 5.07
C ALA A 32 -0.34 -5.26 4.54
N ALA A 33 0.08 -4.83 3.35
CA ALA A 33 -0.42 -3.64 2.69
C ALA A 33 -1.74 -3.87 1.94
N LEU A 34 -1.71 -4.77 0.95
CA LEU A 34 -2.73 -4.99 -0.08
C LEU A 34 -3.53 -6.27 0.12
N GLY A 35 -3.16 -7.10 1.09
CA GLY A 35 -3.84 -8.36 1.35
C GLY A 35 -5.26 -8.19 1.88
N ARG A 36 -5.91 -9.32 2.14
CA ARG A 36 -7.32 -9.38 2.54
C ARG A 36 -7.62 -8.70 3.89
N ARG A 37 -6.60 -8.59 4.74
CA ARG A 37 -6.58 -7.85 6.02
C ARG A 37 -5.56 -6.70 6.00
N GLY A 38 -5.16 -6.27 4.80
CA GLY A 38 -4.13 -5.27 4.65
C GLY A 38 -4.62 -3.87 5.03
N SER A 39 -3.71 -3.01 5.45
CA SER A 39 -4.03 -1.65 5.90
C SER A 39 -4.77 -0.85 4.82
N LEU A 40 -4.38 -0.97 3.54
CA LEU A 40 -5.08 -0.31 2.43
C LEU A 40 -6.49 -0.88 2.21
N THR A 41 -6.64 -2.20 2.27
CA THR A 41 -7.93 -2.88 2.07
C THR A 41 -8.94 -2.50 3.16
N GLU A 42 -8.51 -2.41 4.42
CA GLU A 42 -9.37 -1.98 5.53
C GLU A 42 -9.79 -0.51 5.37
N GLN A 43 -8.88 0.36 4.93
CA GLN A 43 -9.23 1.76 4.64
C GLN A 43 -10.21 1.87 3.46
N MET A 44 -10.04 1.09 2.40
CA MET A 44 -10.97 1.04 1.27
C MET A 44 -12.37 0.57 1.70
N LYS A 45 -12.48 -0.38 2.64
CA LYS A 45 -13.78 -0.76 3.24
C LYS A 45 -14.36 0.36 4.08
N GLY A 46 -13.52 1.07 4.83
CA GLY A 46 -13.90 2.25 5.62
C GLY A 46 -14.49 3.39 4.77
N LEU A 47 -14.05 3.52 3.51
CA LEU A 47 -14.65 4.47 2.55
C LEU A 47 -16.15 4.22 2.30
N GLY A 48 -16.61 2.99 2.51
CA GLY A 48 -18.02 2.61 2.41
C GLY A 48 -18.92 3.36 3.41
N ALA A 49 -18.35 3.85 4.52
CA ALA A 49 -19.08 4.63 5.52
C ALA A 49 -19.02 6.15 5.27
N LEU A 50 -18.23 6.61 4.28
CA LEU A 50 -18.06 8.03 3.96
C LEU A 50 -19.09 8.51 2.93
N ASP A 51 -19.37 9.83 2.98
CA ASP A 51 -20.17 10.53 1.99
C ASP A 51 -19.61 10.38 0.57
N PRO A 52 -20.44 10.48 -0.49
CA PRO A 52 -20.01 10.27 -1.88
C PRO A 52 -18.81 11.13 -2.30
N GLU A 53 -18.78 12.40 -1.88
CA GLU A 53 -17.71 13.33 -2.20
C GLU A 53 -16.40 12.98 -1.48
N ALA A 54 -16.48 12.71 -0.17
CA ALA A 54 -15.33 12.29 0.63
C ALA A 54 -14.79 10.92 0.20
N ARG A 55 -15.69 9.97 -0.09
CA ARG A 55 -15.35 8.66 -0.67
C ARG A 55 -14.60 8.81 -1.98
N ARG A 56 -14.99 9.73 -2.85
CA ARG A 56 -14.33 9.94 -4.14
C ARG A 56 -12.89 10.42 -3.94
N GLN A 57 -12.69 11.42 -3.07
CA GLN A 57 -11.36 11.99 -2.81
C GLN A 57 -10.45 10.97 -2.09
N ALA A 58 -10.93 10.35 -1.02
CA ALA A 58 -10.15 9.37 -0.27
C ALA A 58 -9.93 8.06 -1.06
N GLY A 59 -10.88 7.64 -1.89
CA GLY A 59 -10.72 6.51 -2.80
C GLY A 59 -9.67 6.76 -3.89
N GLN A 60 -9.61 7.97 -4.44
CA GLN A 60 -8.54 8.36 -5.36
C GLN A 60 -7.17 8.38 -4.67
N ALA A 61 -7.08 8.91 -3.46
CA ALA A 61 -5.83 8.92 -2.70
C ALA A 61 -5.35 7.49 -2.41
N LEU A 62 -6.24 6.61 -1.91
CA LEU A 62 -5.90 5.21 -1.62
C LEU A 62 -5.53 4.42 -2.87
N ASN A 63 -6.19 4.65 -4.00
CA ASN A 63 -5.80 4.03 -5.27
C ASN A 63 -4.41 4.49 -5.72
N ARG A 64 -4.09 5.78 -5.62
CA ARG A 64 -2.73 6.27 -5.93
C ARG A 64 -1.66 5.60 -5.07
N VAL A 65 -1.90 5.50 -3.76
CA VAL A 65 -0.97 4.83 -2.84
C VAL A 65 -0.83 3.36 -3.18
N LYS A 66 -1.95 2.67 -3.46
CA LYS A 66 -1.93 1.28 -3.89
C LYS A 66 -1.07 1.08 -5.15
N ASP A 67 -1.21 1.97 -6.14
CA ASP A 67 -0.44 1.88 -7.38
C ASP A 67 1.05 2.15 -7.12
N ALA A 68 1.40 3.16 -6.32
CA ALA A 68 2.78 3.47 -5.93
C ALA A 68 3.44 2.31 -5.17
N VAL A 69 2.73 1.75 -4.18
CA VAL A 69 3.18 0.59 -3.40
C VAL A 69 3.36 -0.63 -4.30
N SER A 70 2.42 -0.90 -5.20
CA SER A 70 2.52 -2.03 -6.13
C SER A 70 3.73 -1.89 -7.06
N ALA A 71 3.97 -0.69 -7.60
CA ALA A 71 5.13 -0.39 -8.42
C ALA A 71 6.46 -0.55 -7.66
N ALA A 72 6.52 -0.07 -6.41
CA ALA A 72 7.70 -0.21 -5.56
C ALA A 72 7.98 -1.67 -5.20
N ILE A 73 6.93 -2.46 -4.96
CA ILE A 73 7.05 -3.91 -4.71
C ILE A 73 7.59 -4.60 -5.94
N GLU A 74 7.01 -4.40 -7.13
CA GLU A 74 7.51 -5.03 -8.35
C GLU A 74 8.95 -4.62 -8.67
N ALA A 75 9.31 -3.35 -8.45
CA ALA A 75 10.69 -2.87 -8.61
C ALA A 75 11.65 -3.58 -7.65
N ARG A 76 11.31 -3.63 -6.36
CA ARG A 76 12.13 -4.30 -5.34
C ARG A 76 12.21 -5.80 -5.57
N LYS A 77 11.11 -6.41 -5.98
CA LYS A 77 11.03 -7.84 -6.31
C LYS A 77 11.97 -8.14 -7.47
N THR A 78 11.94 -7.33 -8.51
CA THR A 78 12.85 -7.44 -9.66
C THR A 78 14.31 -7.27 -9.23
N GLU A 79 14.63 -6.37 -8.30
CA GLU A 79 15.99 -6.25 -7.75
C GLU A 79 16.44 -7.50 -6.97
N LEU A 80 15.52 -8.11 -6.21
CA LEU A 80 15.80 -9.29 -5.38
C LEU A 80 15.84 -10.59 -6.20
N GLU A 81 15.00 -10.72 -7.21
CA GLU A 81 14.98 -11.84 -8.16
C GLU A 81 16.05 -11.68 -9.26
N GLY A 82 16.48 -10.45 -9.53
CA GLY A 82 17.36 -10.05 -10.62
C GLY A 82 18.78 -9.73 -10.17
N VAL A 83 19.45 -10.72 -9.58
CA VAL A 83 20.90 -10.88 -9.73
C VAL A 83 21.15 -12.31 -10.22
N ALA A 84 21.06 -12.49 -11.53
CA ALA A 84 21.56 -13.65 -12.26
C ALA A 84 22.23 -13.18 -13.56
#